data_AF-A0A2E4D5V5-F1
#
_entry.id   AF-A0A2E4D5V5-F1
#
_cell.length_a   1.000
_cell.length_b   1.000
_cell.length_c   1.000
_cell.angle_alpha   90.00
_cell.angle_beta   90.00
_cell.angle_gamma   90.00
#
_symmetry.space_group_name_H-M   'P 1'
#
loop_
_entity.id
_entity.type
_entity.pdbx_description
1 polymer ?
#
loop_
_entity_poly.entity_id
_entity_poly.type
_entity_poly.pdbx_seq_one_letter_code
_entity_poly.pdbx_strand_id
1 'polypeptide(L)'
;MFLTLVFVLFTSTPTWAYLSYGDASDDCNFSSTQTLNKAIWNCDDLIVDSGVTLSFANTVTDPIQFRVQGTTTIDGTISVSATASDPGPGGSRGGSCNANAQCTGQDGVGSTGGEGSGGTTANGGTGAASGGGGGGAAYAIGSSAQAGANGGSAGGTAGTGGSAGAAYVSTNSLSSSLVGGVGGGAGGSGDFFGSFATGGNGGHGSGSIAIISKGSIVFNNSAINARGSQGLNGGVGGSGHFGGNGGAGSGGSIYIITSESVSATNATFDIRGGDANATASRALGGRGGDGILRIDTENGASISGITVSDNDTLGTSFNTTPSGITDPLSGSTDSGESGTQFESDIAPSCSYKVLDETQKLPIISFIFGVCFILIFRQLHKFTY
;
A
#
# COMPACT_ATOMS: atom_id res chain seq x y z
N MET A 1 -28.08 -20.02 -36.34
CA MET A 1 -27.38 -18.74 -36.07
C MET A 1 -28.02 -17.96 -34.92
N PHE A 2 -29.35 -17.79 -34.87
CA PHE A 2 -30.02 -17.11 -33.76
C PHE A 2 -29.87 -17.83 -32.40
N LEU A 3 -29.86 -19.17 -32.39
CA LEU A 3 -29.66 -19.99 -31.19
C LEU A 3 -28.25 -19.83 -30.58
N THR A 4 -27.24 -19.60 -31.42
CA THR A 4 -25.85 -19.41 -31.00
C THR A 4 -25.64 -18.02 -30.39
N LEU A 5 -26.34 -16.99 -30.90
CA LEU A 5 -26.31 -15.63 -30.34
C LEU A 5 -26.94 -15.57 -28.94
N VAL A 6 -28.03 -16.32 -28.73
CA VAL A 6 -28.71 -16.42 -27.43
C VAL A 6 -27.85 -17.21 -26.43
N PHE A 7 -27.12 -18.25 -26.86
CA PHE A 7 -26.22 -19.00 -25.97
C PHE A 7 -25.02 -18.16 -25.50
N VAL A 8 -24.47 -17.30 -26.37
CA VAL A 8 -23.39 -16.35 -26.00
C VAL A 8 -23.89 -15.25 -25.04
N LEU A 9 -25.15 -14.84 -25.13
CA LEU A 9 -25.80 -13.89 -24.22
C LEU A 9 -26.12 -14.49 -22.83
N PHE A 10 -26.17 -15.81 -22.68
CA PHE A 10 -26.40 -16.48 -21.39
C PHE A 10 -25.09 -16.95 -20.71
N THR A 11 -23.98 -17.05 -21.44
CA THR A 11 -22.65 -17.34 -20.84
C THR A 11 -21.93 -16.10 -20.31
N SER A 12 -22.45 -14.90 -20.55
CA SER A 12 -22.01 -13.68 -19.86
C SER A 12 -22.66 -13.62 -18.47
N THR A 13 -22.41 -14.62 -17.62
CA THR A 13 -22.63 -14.44 -16.19
C THR A 13 -21.64 -13.39 -15.73
N PRO A 14 -22.08 -12.28 -15.12
CA PRO A 14 -21.15 -11.37 -14.48
C PRO A 14 -20.38 -12.18 -13.43
N THR A 15 -19.07 -12.33 -13.62
CA THR A 15 -18.18 -12.84 -12.59
C THR A 15 -18.22 -11.84 -11.45
N TRP A 16 -19.03 -12.12 -10.43
CA TRP A 16 -19.03 -11.37 -9.20
C TRP A 16 -17.83 -11.87 -8.40
N ALA A 17 -16.82 -11.02 -8.27
CA ALA A 17 -15.76 -11.25 -7.32
C ALA A 17 -16.37 -11.13 -5.92
N TYR A 18 -16.21 -12.18 -5.12
CA TYR A 18 -16.60 -12.17 -3.71
C TYR A 18 -15.41 -11.69 -2.89
N LEU A 19 -15.67 -10.85 -1.89
CA LEU A 19 -14.69 -10.53 -0.86
C LEU A 19 -14.47 -11.79 0.01
N SER A 20 -13.22 -12.25 0.09
CA SER A 20 -12.83 -13.30 1.03
C SER A 20 -12.62 -12.72 2.42
N TYR A 21 -13.45 -13.14 3.38
CA TYR A 21 -13.35 -12.72 4.79
C TYR A 21 -12.49 -13.66 5.66
N GLY A 22 -11.82 -14.65 5.05
CA GLY A 22 -10.89 -15.56 5.73
C GLY A 22 -11.60 -16.75 6.39
N ASP A 23 -10.88 -17.80 6.72
CA ASP A 23 -11.46 -19.07 7.22
C ASP A 23 -11.52 -19.19 8.76
N ALA A 24 -11.29 -18.10 9.49
CA ALA A 24 -11.21 -18.07 10.95
C ALA A 24 -10.17 -19.03 11.55
N SER A 25 -9.07 -19.32 10.82
CA SER A 25 -8.01 -20.21 11.30
C SER A 25 -7.14 -19.64 12.43
N ASP A 26 -7.19 -18.32 12.66
CA ASP A 26 -6.30 -17.61 13.58
C ASP A 26 -7.02 -17.01 14.79
N ASP A 27 -6.31 -17.01 15.93
CA ASP A 27 -6.68 -16.22 17.10
C ASP A 27 -6.19 -14.78 16.93
N CYS A 28 -7.12 -13.86 16.76
CA CYS A 28 -6.88 -12.44 16.58
C CYS A 28 -7.38 -11.59 17.75
N ASN A 29 -7.42 -12.18 18.95
CA ASN A 29 -7.70 -11.46 20.19
C ASN A 29 -6.39 -11.02 20.88
N PHE A 30 -5.98 -9.80 20.57
CA PHE A 30 -4.71 -9.25 21.01
C PHE A 30 -4.85 -8.39 22.26
N SER A 31 -4.50 -8.99 23.40
CA SER A 31 -4.51 -8.34 24.74
C SER A 31 -3.12 -7.94 25.24
N SER A 32 -2.07 -8.14 24.44
CA SER A 32 -0.70 -7.73 24.78
C SER A 32 0.08 -7.27 23.56
N THR A 33 0.98 -6.30 23.76
CA THR A 33 1.87 -5.78 22.71
C THR A 33 2.78 -6.87 22.18
N GLN A 34 2.82 -7.04 20.86
CA GLN A 34 3.59 -8.09 20.23
C GLN A 34 4.00 -7.78 18.79
N THR A 35 5.02 -8.49 18.34
CA THR A 35 5.50 -8.45 16.95
C THR A 35 5.03 -9.70 16.22
N LEU A 36 4.22 -9.48 15.19
CA LEU A 36 3.63 -10.49 14.32
C LEU A 36 4.61 -10.89 13.22
N ASN A 37 4.64 -12.17 12.86
CA ASN A 37 5.63 -12.74 11.93
C ASN A 37 5.02 -13.28 10.62
N LYS A 38 3.76 -12.93 10.35
CA LYS A 38 3.06 -13.30 9.12
C LYS A 38 2.23 -12.14 8.57
N ALA A 39 2.00 -12.17 7.27
CA ALA A 39 1.31 -11.11 6.53
C ALA A 39 -0.21 -11.25 6.57
N ILE A 40 -0.74 -12.48 6.46
CA ILE A 40 -2.19 -12.74 6.35
C ILE A 40 -2.70 -13.41 7.63
N TRP A 41 -3.79 -12.84 8.16
CA TRP A 41 -4.51 -13.29 9.35
C TRP A 41 -5.97 -13.52 9.01
N ASN A 42 -6.47 -14.74 9.23
CA ASN A 42 -7.86 -15.16 9.04
C ASN A 42 -8.52 -15.31 10.41
N CYS A 43 -9.25 -14.28 10.82
CA CYS A 43 -9.81 -14.13 12.15
C CYS A 43 -11.30 -14.50 12.16
N ASP A 44 -11.77 -15.06 13.28
CA ASP A 44 -13.21 -15.04 13.58
C ASP A 44 -13.63 -13.60 13.90
N ASP A 45 -13.11 -13.04 14.99
CA ASP A 45 -13.16 -11.60 15.32
C ASP A 45 -11.73 -11.04 15.39
N LEU A 46 -11.56 -9.76 15.07
CA LEU A 46 -10.30 -9.04 15.29
C LEU A 46 -10.46 -8.07 16.46
N ILE A 47 -9.72 -8.32 17.55
CA ILE A 47 -9.74 -7.47 18.74
C ILE A 47 -8.32 -7.02 19.04
N VAL A 48 -8.11 -5.70 19.14
CA VAL A 48 -6.84 -5.11 19.60
C VAL A 48 -7.14 -4.24 20.81
N ASP A 49 -6.82 -4.73 22.00
CA ASP A 49 -7.16 -4.05 23.26
C ASP A 49 -6.47 -2.69 23.41
N SER A 50 -7.04 -1.83 24.25
CA SER A 50 -6.44 -0.53 24.56
C SER A 50 -5.03 -0.67 25.15
N GLY A 51 -4.09 0.13 24.66
CA GLY A 51 -2.68 0.09 25.06
C GLY A 51 -1.86 -1.03 24.42
N VAL A 52 -2.47 -1.92 23.64
CA VAL A 52 -1.77 -2.93 22.84
C VAL A 52 -1.20 -2.30 21.58
N THR A 53 0.05 -2.62 21.25
CA THR A 53 0.65 -2.30 19.95
C THR A 53 0.99 -3.58 19.20
N LEU A 54 0.48 -3.68 17.98
CA LEU A 54 0.88 -4.71 17.02
C LEU A 54 1.92 -4.12 16.07
N SER A 55 3.09 -4.74 16.03
CA SER A 55 4.12 -4.49 15.03
C SER A 55 4.39 -5.74 14.21
N PHE A 56 5.18 -5.64 13.16
CA PHE A 56 5.50 -6.77 12.29
C PHE A 56 7.01 -6.98 12.20
N ALA A 57 7.42 -8.25 12.20
CA ALA A 57 8.82 -8.61 12.07
C ALA A 57 9.34 -8.16 10.70
N ASN A 58 10.61 -7.76 10.62
CA ASN A 58 11.24 -7.32 9.38
C ASN A 58 11.36 -8.43 8.31
N THR A 59 11.12 -9.69 8.68
CA THR A 59 11.01 -10.81 7.74
C THR A 59 9.68 -10.83 6.98
N VAL A 60 8.66 -10.11 7.46
CA VAL A 60 7.37 -9.96 6.76
C VAL A 60 7.55 -8.89 5.69
N THR A 61 7.67 -9.34 4.45
CA THR A 61 7.90 -8.46 3.29
C THR A 61 6.63 -8.21 2.47
N ASP A 62 5.57 -8.99 2.70
CA ASP A 62 4.29 -8.84 2.03
C ASP A 62 3.37 -7.82 2.74
N PRO A 63 2.43 -7.19 2.01
CA PRO A 63 1.35 -6.40 2.58
C PRO A 63 0.56 -7.14 3.67
N ILE A 64 0.25 -6.46 4.77
CA ILE A 64 -0.53 -7.05 5.86
C ILE A 64 -2.01 -7.13 5.49
N GLN A 65 -2.65 -8.24 5.84
CA GLN A 65 -4.08 -8.44 5.66
C GLN A 65 -4.68 -9.08 6.93
N PHE A 66 -5.69 -8.42 7.49
CA PHE A 66 -6.62 -9.04 8.41
C PHE A 66 -7.93 -9.31 7.67
N ARG A 67 -8.34 -10.57 7.65
CA ARG A 67 -9.60 -11.04 7.08
C ARG A 67 -10.45 -11.55 8.21
N VAL A 68 -11.62 -10.97 8.40
CA VAL A 68 -12.41 -11.14 9.62
C VAL A 68 -13.83 -11.56 9.26
N GLN A 69 -14.26 -12.74 9.73
CA GLN A 69 -15.62 -13.27 9.50
C GLN A 69 -16.67 -12.60 10.38
N GLY A 70 -16.26 -12.01 11.50
CA GLY A 70 -17.08 -11.31 12.46
C GLY A 70 -16.77 -9.82 12.50
N THR A 71 -16.69 -9.28 13.72
CA THR A 71 -16.51 -7.86 14.02
C THR A 71 -15.04 -7.53 14.20
N THR A 72 -14.66 -6.32 13.78
CA THR A 72 -13.34 -5.77 14.10
C THR A 72 -13.48 -4.68 15.15
N THR A 73 -12.76 -4.80 16.27
CA THR A 73 -12.64 -3.77 17.31
C THR A 73 -11.17 -3.47 17.53
N ILE A 74 -10.76 -2.23 17.25
CA ILE A 74 -9.39 -1.77 17.45
C ILE A 74 -9.43 -0.61 18.43
N ASP A 75 -8.92 -0.84 19.63
CA ASP A 75 -8.74 0.16 20.67
C ASP A 75 -7.24 0.47 20.90
N GLY A 76 -6.36 -0.39 20.36
CA GLY A 76 -4.91 -0.24 20.40
C GLY A 76 -4.30 0.37 19.14
N THR A 77 -3.03 0.04 18.90
CA THR A 77 -2.24 0.53 17.77
C THR A 77 -1.83 -0.61 16.85
N ILE A 78 -1.97 -0.42 15.53
CA ILE A 78 -1.36 -1.28 14.51
C ILE A 78 -0.31 -0.48 13.75
N SER A 79 0.94 -0.94 13.74
CA SER A 79 2.04 -0.25 13.07
C SER A 79 2.63 -1.09 11.96
N VAL A 80 2.44 -0.63 10.73
CA VAL A 80 3.15 -1.10 9.52
C VAL A 80 4.22 -0.10 9.08
N SER A 81 4.64 0.80 9.97
CA SER A 81 5.57 1.89 9.66
C SER A 81 6.96 1.38 9.30
N ALA A 82 7.66 2.12 8.44
CA ALA A 82 9.07 1.90 8.20
C ALA A 82 9.89 2.38 9.41
N THR A 83 11.08 1.81 9.57
CA THR A 83 12.09 2.30 10.51
C THR A 83 13.29 2.86 9.76
N ALA A 84 14.28 3.40 10.47
CA ALA A 84 15.52 3.87 9.85
C ALA A 84 16.40 2.72 9.28
N SER A 85 16.15 1.48 9.70
CA SER A 85 16.94 0.30 9.30
C SER A 85 16.21 -0.66 8.38
N ASP A 86 14.88 -0.69 8.46
CA ASP A 86 14.05 -1.65 7.73
C ASP A 86 12.80 -0.99 7.13
N PRO A 87 12.38 -1.39 5.91
CA PRO A 87 11.08 -1.03 5.36
C PRO A 87 9.94 -1.66 6.16
N GLY A 88 8.76 -1.06 6.06
CA GLY A 88 7.55 -1.70 6.57
C GLY A 88 7.09 -2.86 5.68
N PRO A 89 6.16 -3.72 6.13
CA PRO A 89 5.68 -4.86 5.35
C PRO A 89 5.01 -4.46 4.02
N GLY A 90 5.51 -4.97 2.89
CA GLY A 90 5.11 -4.54 1.54
C GLY A 90 5.76 -3.24 1.06
N GLY A 91 6.59 -2.62 1.90
CA GLY A 91 7.35 -1.41 1.60
C GLY A 91 8.73 -1.68 1.00
N SER A 92 9.36 -0.62 0.49
CA SER A 92 10.63 -0.73 -0.24
C SER A 92 11.80 -0.04 0.46
N ARG A 93 13.03 -0.50 0.18
CA ARG A 93 14.26 0.05 0.77
C ARG A 93 14.65 1.38 0.11
N GLY A 94 15.34 2.21 0.88
CA GLY A 94 15.94 3.45 0.38
C GLY A 94 17.30 3.18 -0.25
N GLY A 95 17.84 4.18 -0.95
CA GLY A 95 19.15 4.09 -1.59
C GLY A 95 20.25 3.88 -0.56
N SER A 96 21.22 3.01 -0.87
CA SER A 96 22.31 2.67 0.03
C SER A 96 23.62 3.28 -0.41
N CYS A 97 24.34 3.84 0.54
CA CYS A 97 25.62 4.48 0.36
C CYS A 97 26.65 3.77 1.25
N ASN A 98 27.49 2.94 0.65
CA ASN A 98 28.43 2.13 1.42
C ASN A 98 29.42 2.99 2.21
N ALA A 99 29.60 2.67 3.48
CA ALA A 99 30.64 3.27 4.30
C ALA A 99 32.00 3.01 3.63
N ASN A 100 32.74 4.09 3.34
CA ASN A 100 34.06 4.08 2.68
C ASN A 100 34.06 3.94 1.15
N ALA A 101 32.93 4.14 0.47
CA ALA A 101 32.90 4.25 -0.99
C ALA A 101 32.37 5.61 -1.45
N GLN A 102 32.85 6.07 -2.62
CA GLN A 102 32.25 7.19 -3.30
C GLN A 102 30.86 6.77 -3.82
N CYS A 103 29.86 7.60 -3.55
CA CYS A 103 28.46 7.30 -3.74
C CYS A 103 27.89 8.25 -4.76
N THR A 104 27.68 7.75 -5.97
CA THR A 104 27.20 8.52 -7.11
C THR A 104 25.76 8.13 -7.40
N GLY A 105 24.80 8.98 -7.02
CA GLY A 105 23.41 8.86 -7.45
C GLY A 105 22.79 7.48 -7.22
N GLN A 106 22.76 7.01 -5.97
CA GLN A 106 22.09 5.75 -5.63
C GLN A 106 20.62 6.01 -5.34
N ASP A 107 19.75 5.61 -6.26
CA ASP A 107 18.30 5.70 -6.13
C ASP A 107 17.78 4.75 -5.04
N GLY A 108 16.58 5.02 -4.54
CA GLY A 108 15.84 4.02 -3.77
C GLY A 108 15.63 2.75 -4.58
N VAL A 109 15.47 1.61 -3.91
CA VAL A 109 15.19 0.32 -4.56
C VAL A 109 13.76 -0.07 -4.23
N GLY A 110 12.89 -0.15 -5.23
CA GLY A 110 11.49 -0.48 -5.04
C GLY A 110 10.89 -1.32 -6.16
N SER A 111 9.63 -1.70 -5.95
CA SER A 111 8.90 -2.64 -6.81
C SER A 111 8.11 -1.96 -7.94
N THR A 112 7.98 -0.62 -7.92
CA THR A 112 7.00 0.10 -8.75
C THR A 112 7.47 1.44 -9.36
N GLY A 113 8.76 1.78 -9.31
CA GLY A 113 9.35 2.85 -10.12
C GLY A 113 9.17 4.29 -9.61
N GLY A 114 8.64 4.45 -8.38
CA GLY A 114 8.45 5.74 -7.72
C GLY A 114 9.56 6.09 -6.73
N GLU A 115 10.74 5.50 -6.85
CA GLU A 115 11.81 5.71 -5.89
C GLU A 115 12.39 7.12 -6.01
N GLY A 116 12.83 7.67 -4.88
CA GLY A 116 13.59 8.92 -4.90
C GLY A 116 14.95 8.72 -5.54
N SER A 117 15.39 9.66 -6.39
CA SER A 117 16.69 9.55 -7.04
C SER A 117 17.83 9.91 -6.08
N GLY A 118 19.00 9.32 -6.27
CA GLY A 118 20.18 9.66 -5.49
C GLY A 118 20.77 11.02 -5.83
N GLY A 119 21.38 11.67 -4.85
CA GLY A 119 22.18 12.89 -5.06
C GLY A 119 23.53 12.56 -5.72
N THR A 120 24.09 13.51 -6.47
CA THR A 120 25.40 13.33 -7.09
C THR A 120 26.53 13.74 -6.16
N THR A 121 27.72 13.20 -6.43
CA THR A 121 28.94 13.61 -5.72
C THR A 121 29.35 15.02 -6.11
N ALA A 122 30.02 15.71 -5.19
CA ALA A 122 30.77 16.92 -5.50
C ALA A 122 32.15 16.56 -6.06
N ASN A 123 32.76 17.44 -6.86
CA ASN A 123 34.12 17.20 -7.42
C ASN A 123 35.04 18.43 -7.25
N GLY A 124 36.30 18.14 -6.89
CA GLY A 124 37.46 18.95 -7.32
C GLY A 124 37.79 20.22 -6.52
N GLY A 125 37.52 20.30 -5.21
CA GLY A 125 37.97 21.47 -4.44
C GLY A 125 37.77 21.42 -2.93
N THR A 126 38.36 22.39 -2.23
CA THR A 126 38.10 22.62 -0.80
C THR A 126 36.62 22.92 -0.60
N GLY A 127 35.99 22.37 0.45
CA GLY A 127 34.60 22.71 0.80
C GLY A 127 33.53 22.34 -0.25
N ALA A 128 33.80 21.38 -1.14
CA ALA A 128 32.81 20.86 -2.07
C ALA A 128 31.77 20.00 -1.33
N ALA A 129 30.49 20.41 -1.37
CA ALA A 129 29.39 19.64 -0.79
C ALA A 129 28.59 18.91 -1.88
N SER A 130 28.23 17.68 -1.57
CA SER A 130 27.43 16.80 -2.45
C SER A 130 25.96 17.15 -2.42
N GLY A 131 25.18 16.63 -3.37
CA GLY A 131 23.73 16.79 -3.40
C GLY A 131 23.01 15.83 -2.44
N GLY A 132 21.85 16.25 -1.93
CA GLY A 132 20.99 15.41 -1.09
C GLY A 132 20.17 14.44 -1.95
N GLY A 133 19.78 13.30 -1.39
CA GLY A 133 18.90 12.35 -2.06
C GLY A 133 17.47 12.87 -2.17
N GLY A 134 16.75 12.49 -3.22
CA GLY A 134 15.34 12.81 -3.39
C GLY A 134 14.44 11.95 -2.52
N GLY A 135 13.29 12.49 -2.11
CA GLY A 135 12.32 11.73 -1.33
C GLY A 135 11.58 10.69 -2.16
N GLY A 136 11.15 9.60 -1.52
CA GLY A 136 10.28 8.60 -2.13
C GLY A 136 8.95 9.22 -2.58
N ALA A 137 8.35 8.68 -3.62
CA ALA A 137 7.13 9.23 -4.23
C ALA A 137 5.92 9.29 -3.30
N ALA A 138 4.91 10.06 -3.70
CA ALA A 138 3.58 9.98 -3.10
C ALA A 138 2.70 8.96 -3.86
N TYR A 139 1.59 8.55 -3.25
CA TYR A 139 0.47 8.05 -4.04
C TYR A 139 0.00 9.14 -5.04
N ALA A 140 -0.62 8.77 -6.17
CA ALA A 140 -0.91 9.66 -7.31
C ALA A 140 -1.83 10.88 -7.04
N ILE A 141 -2.15 11.17 -5.77
CA ILE A 141 -2.94 12.30 -5.33
C ILE A 141 -2.01 13.26 -4.58
N GLY A 142 -1.65 14.37 -5.21
CA GLY A 142 -0.89 15.46 -4.58
C GLY A 142 0.63 15.22 -4.55
N SER A 143 1.39 16.24 -4.95
CA SER A 143 2.86 16.19 -4.97
C SER A 143 3.43 16.52 -3.58
N SER A 144 3.44 15.55 -2.66
CA SER A 144 4.05 15.72 -1.33
C SER A 144 5.51 15.28 -1.25
N ALA A 145 5.98 14.46 -2.20
CA ALA A 145 7.39 14.10 -2.33
C ALA A 145 8.22 15.31 -2.80
N GLN A 146 9.38 15.52 -2.18
CA GLN A 146 10.26 16.66 -2.48
C GLN A 146 11.63 16.19 -2.95
N ALA A 147 12.22 16.95 -3.87
CA ALA A 147 13.58 16.72 -4.33
C ALA A 147 14.59 17.04 -3.21
N GLY A 148 15.76 16.41 -3.28
CA GLY A 148 16.91 16.78 -2.46
C GLY A 148 17.47 18.13 -2.88
N ALA A 149 18.12 18.83 -1.96
CA ALA A 149 18.78 20.09 -2.26
C ALA A 149 20.12 19.85 -2.97
N ASN A 150 20.55 20.82 -3.77
CA ASN A 150 21.92 20.88 -4.27
C ASN A 150 22.90 21.12 -3.12
N GLY A 151 24.15 20.69 -3.29
CA GLY A 151 25.24 21.00 -2.39
C GLY A 151 25.64 22.48 -2.41
N GLY A 152 26.23 22.96 -1.31
CA GLY A 152 26.95 24.23 -1.28
C GLY A 152 28.34 24.12 -1.91
N SER A 153 28.82 25.20 -2.52
CA SER A 153 30.19 25.27 -3.07
C SER A 153 31.02 26.31 -2.32
N ALA A 154 32.07 25.87 -1.61
CA ALA A 154 33.09 26.76 -1.05
C ALA A 154 34.49 26.43 -1.60
N GLY A 155 34.65 26.43 -2.93
CA GLY A 155 35.95 26.20 -3.59
C GLY A 155 36.01 24.99 -4.54
N GLY A 156 34.88 24.38 -4.91
CA GLY A 156 34.75 23.28 -5.88
C GLY A 156 33.37 23.21 -6.55
N THR A 157 33.09 22.16 -7.33
CA THR A 157 31.78 21.97 -7.99
C THR A 157 30.79 21.31 -7.03
N ALA A 158 29.64 21.96 -6.78
CA ALA A 158 28.58 21.40 -5.96
C ALA A 158 27.92 20.17 -6.61
N GLY A 159 27.58 19.17 -5.80
CA GLY A 159 26.73 18.06 -6.25
C GLY A 159 25.28 18.49 -6.45
N THR A 160 24.58 17.88 -7.41
CA THR A 160 23.16 18.12 -7.66
C THR A 160 22.30 17.22 -6.78
N GLY A 161 21.21 17.76 -6.24
CA GLY A 161 20.22 16.99 -5.49
C GLY A 161 19.48 15.99 -6.38
N GLY A 162 19.04 14.89 -5.78
CA GLY A 162 18.21 13.88 -6.43
C GLY A 162 16.76 14.35 -6.58
N SER A 163 16.11 13.96 -7.68
CA SER A 163 14.69 14.20 -7.91
C SER A 163 13.79 13.43 -6.94
N ALA A 164 12.65 14.03 -6.60
CA ALA A 164 11.56 13.31 -5.93
C ALA A 164 11.08 12.13 -6.79
N GLY A 165 10.64 11.07 -6.13
CA GLY A 165 10.01 9.94 -6.81
C GLY A 165 8.72 10.33 -7.51
N ALA A 166 8.45 9.70 -8.66
CA ALA A 166 7.18 9.84 -9.38
C ALA A 166 6.09 8.97 -8.75
N ALA A 167 4.83 9.40 -8.81
CA ALA A 167 3.73 8.63 -8.26
C ALA A 167 3.71 7.18 -8.79
N TYR A 168 3.58 6.22 -7.87
CA TYR A 168 3.77 4.79 -8.16
C TYR A 168 2.46 3.99 -8.20
N VAL A 169 1.40 4.49 -7.56
CA VAL A 169 0.07 3.81 -7.50
C VAL A 169 -1.06 4.87 -7.42
N SER A 170 -2.23 4.55 -7.99
CA SER A 170 -3.47 5.35 -7.87
C SER A 170 -4.47 4.78 -6.85
N THR A 171 -5.45 5.57 -6.39
CA THR A 171 -6.56 5.09 -5.52
C THR A 171 -7.31 3.90 -6.09
N ASN A 172 -7.46 3.84 -7.42
CA ASN A 172 -8.19 2.79 -8.12
C ASN A 172 -7.41 1.46 -8.13
N SER A 173 -6.08 1.52 -8.13
CA SER A 173 -5.24 0.32 -8.10
C SER A 173 -5.27 -0.43 -6.76
N LEU A 174 -5.69 0.20 -5.65
CA LEU A 174 -5.84 -0.50 -4.35
C LEU A 174 -6.87 -1.63 -4.39
N SER A 175 -7.83 -1.56 -5.32
CA SER A 175 -8.82 -2.62 -5.53
C SER A 175 -8.27 -3.82 -6.32
N SER A 176 -7.03 -3.75 -6.82
CA SER A 176 -6.38 -4.79 -7.61
C SER A 176 -4.92 -5.07 -7.22
N SER A 177 -4.37 -4.33 -6.26
CA SER A 177 -3.02 -4.49 -5.72
C SER A 177 -2.84 -3.64 -4.46
N LEU A 178 -2.43 -4.27 -3.36
CA LEU A 178 -2.02 -3.57 -2.14
C LEU A 178 -0.49 -3.43 -2.14
N VAL A 179 0.02 -2.20 -2.08
CA VAL A 179 1.47 -1.92 -2.17
C VAL A 179 1.88 -0.97 -1.05
N GLY A 180 3.04 -1.19 -0.42
CA GLY A 180 3.60 -0.28 0.57
C GLY A 180 4.18 0.99 -0.03
N GLY A 181 4.77 1.81 0.83
CA GLY A 181 5.58 2.97 0.46
C GLY A 181 6.87 2.60 -0.26
N VAL A 182 7.37 3.52 -1.07
CA VAL A 182 8.66 3.42 -1.77
C VAL A 182 9.78 4.13 -1.01
N GLY A 183 11.02 3.68 -1.21
CA GLY A 183 12.19 4.28 -0.55
C GLY A 183 12.65 5.60 -1.18
N GLY A 184 13.31 6.43 -0.38
CA GLY A 184 14.01 7.63 -0.86
C GLY A 184 15.40 7.33 -1.40
N GLY A 185 15.98 8.26 -2.16
CA GLY A 185 17.33 8.14 -2.71
C GLY A 185 18.42 8.45 -1.68
N ALA A 186 19.62 7.90 -1.89
CA ALA A 186 20.78 8.23 -1.08
C ALA A 186 21.30 9.64 -1.39
N GLY A 187 21.97 10.28 -0.43
CA GLY A 187 22.77 11.47 -0.70
C GLY A 187 24.06 11.11 -1.45
N GLY A 188 24.61 12.08 -2.17
CA GLY A 188 25.92 11.92 -2.80
C GLY A 188 27.07 11.96 -1.80
N SER A 189 28.22 11.39 -2.15
CA SER A 189 29.46 11.59 -1.38
C SER A 189 30.11 12.95 -1.65
N GLY A 190 30.62 13.61 -0.61
CA GLY A 190 31.52 14.76 -0.76
C GLY A 190 32.93 14.29 -1.10
N ASP A 191 33.66 15.04 -1.93
CA ASP A 191 35.06 14.76 -2.31
C ASP A 191 35.95 15.95 -1.95
N PHE A 192 37.09 15.66 -1.34
CA PHE A 192 38.21 16.56 -1.11
C PHE A 192 39.52 15.87 -1.49
N PHE A 193 40.04 16.18 -2.69
CA PHE A 193 41.33 15.70 -3.18
C PHE A 193 41.53 14.17 -3.00
N GLY A 194 40.48 13.37 -3.24
CA GLY A 194 40.52 11.91 -3.13
C GLY A 194 40.22 11.35 -1.73
N SER A 195 39.89 12.21 -0.76
CA SER A 195 39.25 11.84 0.50
C SER A 195 37.74 12.08 0.39
N PHE A 196 36.92 11.14 0.85
CA PHE A 196 35.47 11.21 0.67
C PHE A 196 34.72 11.22 1.99
N ALA A 197 33.69 12.06 2.06
CA ALA A 197 32.63 11.98 3.05
C ALA A 197 31.48 11.17 2.45
N THR A 198 31.06 10.09 3.13
CA THR A 198 29.99 9.21 2.64
C THR A 198 28.67 9.96 2.54
N GLY A 199 27.87 9.72 1.51
CA GLY A 199 26.48 10.16 1.47
C GLY A 199 25.61 9.47 2.54
N GLY A 200 24.48 10.07 2.86
CA GLY A 200 23.50 9.47 3.76
C GLY A 200 22.58 8.48 3.03
N ASN A 201 22.23 7.38 3.67
CA ASN A 201 21.27 6.42 3.09
C ASN A 201 19.87 7.02 3.00
N GLY A 202 19.12 6.65 1.96
CA GLY A 202 17.72 7.00 1.83
C GLY A 202 16.85 6.31 2.88
N GLY A 203 15.76 6.98 3.26
CA GLY A 203 14.74 6.46 4.16
C GLY A 203 13.91 5.36 3.48
N HIS A 204 13.33 4.50 4.30
CA HIS A 204 12.55 3.37 3.86
C HIS A 204 11.08 3.72 3.71
N GLY A 205 10.45 3.10 2.71
CA GLY A 205 9.02 3.20 2.51
C GLY A 205 8.25 2.40 3.57
N SER A 206 7.11 2.95 3.95
CA SER A 206 6.22 2.28 4.91
C SER A 206 5.60 1.01 4.35
N GLY A 207 4.98 0.22 5.22
CA GLY A 207 4.23 -0.96 4.81
C GLY A 207 2.83 -0.64 4.34
N SER A 208 2.04 -1.68 4.10
CA SER A 208 0.63 -1.57 3.73
C SER A 208 -0.22 -2.53 4.56
N ILE A 209 -1.46 -2.14 4.81
CA ILE A 209 -2.42 -2.95 5.56
C ILE A 209 -3.81 -2.89 4.92
N ALA A 210 -4.44 -4.06 4.81
CA ALA A 210 -5.87 -4.20 4.58
C ALA A 210 -6.57 -4.82 5.78
N ILE A 211 -7.72 -4.26 6.15
CA ILE A 211 -8.65 -4.84 7.13
C ILE A 211 -9.96 -5.09 6.40
N ILE A 212 -10.31 -6.36 6.25
CA ILE A 212 -11.46 -6.84 5.48
C ILE A 212 -12.38 -7.56 6.44
N SER A 213 -13.45 -6.90 6.87
CA SER A 213 -14.37 -7.43 7.90
C SER A 213 -15.76 -7.65 7.31
N LYS A 214 -16.36 -8.80 7.61
CA LYS A 214 -17.76 -9.07 7.25
C LYS A 214 -18.72 -8.28 8.14
N GLY A 215 -18.44 -8.23 9.45
CA GLY A 215 -19.16 -7.40 10.40
C GLY A 215 -18.68 -5.96 10.43
N SER A 216 -19.25 -5.19 11.35
CA SER A 216 -18.88 -3.80 11.59
C SER A 216 -17.44 -3.65 12.08
N ILE A 217 -16.85 -2.48 11.83
CA ILE A 217 -15.52 -2.10 12.28
C ILE A 217 -15.63 -0.92 13.25
N VAL A 218 -15.03 -1.07 14.42
CA VAL A 218 -15.05 -0.07 15.49
C VAL A 218 -13.62 0.33 15.84
N PHE A 219 -13.36 1.64 15.82
CA PHE A 219 -12.11 2.24 16.23
C PHE A 219 -12.32 3.13 17.46
N ASN A 220 -11.77 2.81 18.63
CA ASN A 220 -11.88 3.67 19.82
C ASN A 220 -10.52 4.06 20.40
N ASN A 221 -10.16 5.34 20.31
CA ASN A 221 -8.85 5.84 20.75
C ASN A 221 -7.68 5.05 20.14
N SER A 222 -7.84 4.60 18.90
CA SER A 222 -6.92 3.72 18.21
C SER A 222 -5.94 4.47 17.30
N ALA A 223 -4.88 3.76 16.90
CA ALA A 223 -3.96 4.26 15.87
C ALA A 223 -3.63 3.21 14.81
N ILE A 224 -3.56 3.63 13.54
CA ILE A 224 -2.94 2.84 12.47
C ILE A 224 -1.82 3.68 11.86
N ASN A 225 -0.58 3.19 12.01
CA ASN A 225 0.62 3.91 11.61
C ASN A 225 1.27 3.24 10.40
N ALA A 226 1.20 3.92 9.26
CA ALA A 226 1.84 3.57 8.00
C ALA A 226 2.77 4.71 7.57
N ARG A 227 3.64 5.16 8.47
CA ARG A 227 4.58 6.26 8.21
C ARG A 227 5.85 5.77 7.51
N GLY A 228 6.35 6.53 6.54
CA GLY A 228 7.69 6.34 5.96
C GLY A 228 8.79 6.81 6.91
N SER A 229 10.02 6.31 6.74
CA SER A 229 11.14 6.74 7.59
C SER A 229 11.96 7.87 6.99
N GLN A 230 12.61 8.65 7.86
CA GLN A 230 13.55 9.69 7.46
C GLN A 230 14.83 9.07 6.88
N GLY A 231 15.44 9.73 5.89
CA GLY A 231 16.77 9.37 5.39
C GLY A 231 17.89 9.74 6.37
N LEU A 232 19.01 9.02 6.31
CA LEU A 232 20.14 9.24 7.20
C LEU A 232 20.97 10.46 6.81
N ASN A 233 21.65 11.02 7.80
CA ASN A 233 22.64 12.07 7.56
C ASN A 233 23.83 11.52 6.78
N GLY A 234 24.41 12.34 5.91
CA GLY A 234 25.73 12.03 5.35
C GLY A 234 26.83 12.00 6.42
N GLY A 235 27.99 11.47 6.05
CA GLY A 235 29.22 11.54 6.84
C GLY A 235 29.85 12.94 6.82
N VAL A 236 30.76 13.17 7.76
CA VAL A 236 31.69 14.33 7.74
C VAL A 236 33.07 13.78 7.43
N GLY A 237 33.71 14.27 6.38
CA GLY A 237 35.08 13.92 6.08
C GLY A 237 36.08 14.86 6.78
N GLY A 238 37.34 14.45 6.85
CA GLY A 238 38.42 15.32 7.35
C GLY A 238 38.49 16.64 6.55
N SER A 239 38.82 17.76 7.19
CA SER A 239 38.99 19.06 6.51
C SER A 239 37.70 19.76 6.02
N GLY A 240 36.53 19.36 6.51
CA GLY A 240 35.29 20.15 6.37
C GLY A 240 34.48 19.93 5.08
N HIS A 241 34.63 18.79 4.41
CA HIS A 241 33.73 18.36 3.32
C HIS A 241 32.64 17.41 3.86
N PHE A 242 31.47 17.43 3.22
CA PHE A 242 30.27 16.76 3.72
C PHE A 242 29.60 15.90 2.65
N GLY A 243 29.15 14.73 3.08
CA GLY A 243 28.18 13.94 2.33
C GLY A 243 26.78 14.57 2.44
N GLY A 244 26.01 14.47 1.36
CA GLY A 244 24.62 14.89 1.30
C GLY A 244 23.75 13.97 2.14
N ASN A 245 22.64 14.48 2.65
CA ASN A 245 21.69 13.66 3.41
C ASN A 245 20.86 12.80 2.45
N GLY A 246 20.46 11.61 2.88
CA GLY A 246 19.52 10.78 2.13
C GLY A 246 18.10 11.37 2.17
N GLY A 247 17.35 11.18 1.10
CA GLY A 247 15.94 11.52 1.04
C GLY A 247 15.09 10.55 1.84
N ALA A 248 13.94 10.98 2.35
CA ALA A 248 13.05 10.16 3.18
C ALA A 248 12.16 9.23 2.33
N GLY A 249 11.71 8.12 2.92
CA GLY A 249 10.80 7.18 2.29
C GLY A 249 9.33 7.57 2.45
N SER A 250 8.48 7.00 1.59
CA SER A 250 7.08 7.34 1.49
C SER A 250 6.20 6.70 2.56
N GLY A 251 5.04 7.32 2.81
CA GLY A 251 3.96 6.72 3.59
C GLY A 251 3.35 5.50 2.90
N GLY A 252 2.60 4.72 3.68
CA GLY A 252 2.02 3.44 3.28
C GLY A 252 0.53 3.51 2.97
N SER A 253 -0.06 2.38 2.57
CA SER A 253 -1.50 2.31 2.32
C SER A 253 -2.26 1.66 3.45
N ILE A 254 -3.37 2.28 3.84
CA ILE A 254 -4.37 1.71 4.74
C ILE A 254 -5.65 1.52 3.94
N TYR A 255 -6.09 0.27 3.81
CA TYR A 255 -7.34 -0.07 3.12
C TYR A 255 -8.30 -0.77 4.08
N ILE A 256 -9.48 -0.19 4.30
CA ILE A 256 -10.51 -0.75 5.16
C ILE A 256 -11.70 -1.12 4.30
N ILE A 257 -12.19 -2.35 4.44
CA ILE A 257 -13.35 -2.86 3.71
C ILE A 257 -14.29 -3.52 4.70
N THR A 258 -15.57 -3.16 4.65
CA THR A 258 -16.61 -3.88 5.37
C THR A 258 -17.94 -3.90 4.62
N SER A 259 -18.71 -4.98 4.80
CA SER A 259 -20.11 -5.04 4.38
C SER A 259 -21.05 -4.28 5.31
N GLU A 260 -20.63 -3.94 6.52
CA GLU A 260 -21.47 -3.21 7.48
C GLU A 260 -20.98 -1.77 7.67
N SER A 261 -20.95 -1.31 8.93
CA SER A 261 -20.62 0.06 9.31
C SER A 261 -19.18 0.18 9.80
N VAL A 262 -18.58 1.34 9.59
CA VAL A 262 -17.34 1.74 10.26
C VAL A 262 -17.69 2.87 11.23
N SER A 263 -17.31 2.71 12.49
CA SER A 263 -17.46 3.74 13.52
C SER A 263 -16.10 4.07 14.12
N ALA A 264 -15.85 5.35 14.37
CA ALA A 264 -14.59 5.81 14.93
C ALA A 264 -14.82 6.89 15.98
N THR A 265 -14.11 6.74 17.10
CA THR A 265 -14.04 7.74 18.17
C THR A 265 -12.56 8.00 18.47
N ASN A 266 -12.07 9.20 18.15
CA ASN A 266 -10.67 9.61 18.35
C ASN A 266 -9.66 8.66 17.69
N ALA A 267 -9.98 8.10 16.52
CA ALA A 267 -9.05 7.26 15.79
C ALA A 267 -8.02 8.13 15.05
N THR A 268 -6.76 7.69 15.00
CA THR A 268 -5.67 8.40 14.30
C THR A 268 -4.99 7.51 13.27
N PHE A 269 -5.03 7.91 12.00
CA PHE A 269 -4.32 7.18 10.94
C PHE A 269 -3.17 8.04 10.41
N ASP A 270 -1.93 7.56 10.54
CA ASP A 270 -0.73 8.26 10.07
C ASP A 270 -0.21 7.61 8.79
N ILE A 271 -0.41 8.30 7.68
CA ILE A 271 0.05 7.88 6.34
C ILE A 271 1.17 8.78 5.84
N ARG A 272 1.82 9.55 6.72
CA ARG A 272 2.84 10.52 6.27
C ARG A 272 4.06 9.84 5.67
N GLY A 273 4.63 10.49 4.66
CA GLY A 273 6.03 10.29 4.30
C GLY A 273 6.98 10.67 5.45
N GLY A 274 8.21 10.18 5.38
CA GLY A 274 9.27 10.60 6.28
C GLY A 274 9.66 12.06 6.07
N ASP A 275 10.07 12.73 7.14
CA ASP A 275 10.43 14.15 7.10
C ASP A 275 11.72 14.39 6.31
N ALA A 276 11.84 15.56 5.68
CA ALA A 276 13.09 15.98 5.06
C ALA A 276 14.23 16.00 6.10
N ASN A 277 15.42 15.60 5.69
CA ASN A 277 16.59 15.66 6.57
C ASN A 277 17.32 17.00 6.40
N ALA A 278 17.01 17.94 7.31
CA ALA A 278 17.34 19.36 7.20
C ALA A 278 18.52 19.85 8.08
N THR A 279 19.55 19.03 8.29
CA THR A 279 20.72 19.47 9.08
C THR A 279 21.49 20.60 8.36
N ALA A 280 21.66 21.75 9.04
CA ALA A 280 21.96 23.08 8.48
C ALA A 280 23.29 23.26 7.71
N SER A 281 24.18 22.26 7.68
CA SER A 281 25.48 22.34 7.01
C SER A 281 25.61 21.41 5.80
N ARG A 282 24.52 20.73 5.39
CA ARG A 282 24.53 19.66 4.40
C ARG A 282 23.47 19.89 3.34
N ALA A 283 23.64 19.29 2.17
CA ALA A 283 22.57 19.23 1.20
C ALA A 283 21.41 18.42 1.79
N LEU A 284 20.26 19.08 1.91
CA LEU A 284 19.06 18.53 2.54
C LEU A 284 18.54 17.34 1.73
N GLY A 285 18.17 16.28 2.42
CA GLY A 285 17.44 15.17 1.81
C GLY A 285 16.00 15.57 1.56
N GLY A 286 15.45 15.15 0.42
CA GLY A 286 14.06 15.35 0.07
C GLY A 286 13.09 14.66 1.03
N ARG A 287 11.91 15.23 1.21
CA ARG A 287 10.82 14.65 2.00
C ARG A 287 10.13 13.52 1.23
N GLY A 288 9.76 12.44 1.91
CA GLY A 288 8.96 11.38 1.33
C GLY A 288 7.52 11.83 1.10
N GLY A 289 6.89 11.31 0.06
CA GLY A 289 5.47 11.53 -0.21
C GLY A 289 4.58 10.76 0.73
N ASP A 290 3.33 11.22 0.86
CA ASP A 290 2.33 10.55 1.68
C ASP A 290 1.77 9.31 1.03
N GLY A 291 1.28 8.45 1.91
CA GLY A 291 0.55 7.25 1.63
C GLY A 291 -0.90 7.51 1.23
N ILE A 292 -1.75 6.52 1.46
CA ILE A 292 -3.16 6.58 1.09
C ILE A 292 -4.02 5.92 2.15
N LEU A 293 -5.16 6.54 2.44
CA LEU A 293 -6.25 5.92 3.19
C LEU A 293 -7.45 5.75 2.27
N ARG A 294 -7.96 4.52 2.20
CA ARG A 294 -9.23 4.20 1.56
C ARG A 294 -10.11 3.42 2.52
N ILE A 295 -11.37 3.79 2.59
CA ILE A 295 -12.38 3.06 3.37
C ILE A 295 -13.59 2.84 2.49
N ASP A 296 -13.93 1.57 2.27
CA ASP A 296 -15.07 1.12 1.49
C ASP A 296 -16.08 0.44 2.42
N THR A 297 -17.33 0.92 2.43
CA THR A 297 -18.46 0.36 3.19
C THR A 297 -19.67 0.13 2.28
N GLU A 298 -20.50 -0.90 2.48
CA GLU A 298 -21.62 -1.22 1.57
C GLU A 298 -22.55 -0.01 1.34
N ASN A 299 -22.79 0.77 2.39
CA ASN A 299 -23.67 1.94 2.33
C ASN A 299 -22.96 3.25 1.94
N GLY A 300 -21.63 3.22 1.77
CA GLY A 300 -20.84 4.40 1.43
C GLY A 300 -20.95 5.56 2.41
N ALA A 301 -21.27 5.25 3.68
CA ALA A 301 -21.49 6.26 4.69
C ALA A 301 -20.18 7.02 5.00
N SER A 302 -20.27 8.35 5.14
CA SER A 302 -19.16 9.16 5.61
C SER A 302 -18.80 8.78 7.05
N ILE A 303 -17.51 8.52 7.31
CA ILE A 303 -17.03 8.13 8.63
C ILE A 303 -16.53 9.38 9.36
N SER A 304 -17.16 9.72 10.47
CA SER A 304 -16.67 10.77 11.38
C SER A 304 -15.77 10.18 12.47
N GLY A 305 -14.89 11.00 13.06
CA GLY A 305 -14.09 10.62 14.23
C GLY A 305 -12.72 9.99 13.92
N ILE A 306 -12.34 9.91 12.64
CA ILE A 306 -10.98 9.61 12.20
C ILE A 306 -10.23 10.92 11.96
N THR A 307 -9.07 11.08 12.58
CA THR A 307 -8.08 12.11 12.24
C THR A 307 -7.00 11.47 11.38
N VAL A 308 -6.78 11.99 10.19
CA VAL A 308 -5.69 11.53 9.32
C VAL A 308 -4.53 12.50 9.44
N SER A 309 -3.36 11.96 9.78
CA SER A 309 -2.11 12.70 9.70
C SER A 309 -1.54 12.49 8.30
N ASP A 310 -1.53 13.59 7.55
CA ASP A 310 -0.86 13.74 6.27
C ASP A 310 0.06 14.98 6.33
N ASN A 311 0.91 15.10 5.34
CA ASN A 311 1.93 16.13 5.21
C ASN A 311 1.51 17.23 4.21
N ASP A 312 0.39 17.00 3.53
CA ASP A 312 -0.29 17.87 2.60
C ASP A 312 -1.79 17.83 2.93
N THR A 313 -2.48 18.98 2.88
CA THR A 313 -3.93 19.11 3.11
C THR A 313 -4.80 18.38 2.06
N LEU A 314 -4.22 17.51 1.24
CA LEU A 314 -4.83 16.86 0.09
C LEU A 314 -5.02 15.35 0.33
N GLY A 315 -6.27 14.97 0.58
CA GLY A 315 -6.88 13.81 -0.07
C GLY A 315 -7.01 12.52 0.73
N THR A 316 -7.72 12.56 1.86
CA THR A 316 -8.46 11.36 2.30
C THR A 316 -9.58 11.08 1.29
N SER A 317 -9.50 9.98 0.55
CA SER A 317 -10.62 9.57 -0.32
C SER A 317 -11.54 8.63 0.45
N PHE A 318 -12.65 9.17 0.95
CA PHE A 318 -13.77 8.36 1.41
C PHE A 318 -14.65 8.10 0.19
N ASN A 319 -14.75 6.84 -0.24
CA ASN A 319 -15.53 6.50 -1.42
C ASN A 319 -16.64 5.52 -1.03
N THR A 320 -17.78 5.62 -1.71
CA THR A 320 -18.81 4.60 -1.61
C THR A 320 -18.31 3.33 -2.30
N THR A 321 -18.47 2.17 -1.66
CA THR A 321 -18.07 0.88 -2.23
C THR A 321 -18.57 0.76 -3.67
N PRO A 322 -17.69 0.61 -4.68
CA PRO A 322 -18.13 0.27 -6.03
C PRO A 322 -18.97 -1.01 -5.96
N SER A 323 -20.01 -1.11 -6.79
CA SER A 323 -20.95 -2.25 -6.82
C SER A 323 -20.32 -3.55 -7.39
N GLY A 324 -19.16 -3.94 -6.87
CA GLY A 324 -18.34 -5.04 -7.35
C GLY A 324 -16.86 -4.90 -6.93
N ILE A 325 -16.57 -4.80 -5.62
CA ILE A 325 -15.18 -4.93 -5.15
C ILE A 325 -14.63 -6.24 -5.69
N THR A 326 -13.59 -6.10 -6.49
CA THR A 326 -12.79 -7.22 -6.95
C THR A 326 -11.77 -7.50 -5.88
N ASP A 327 -11.63 -8.76 -5.50
CA ASP A 327 -10.57 -9.16 -4.58
C ASP A 327 -9.24 -8.66 -5.16
N PRO A 328 -8.45 -7.86 -4.39
CA PRO A 328 -7.26 -7.21 -4.90
C PRO A 328 -6.16 -8.16 -5.37
N LEU A 329 -6.30 -9.50 -5.26
CA LEU A 329 -5.39 -10.44 -5.92
C LEU A 329 -6.07 -11.44 -6.88
N SER A 330 -7.32 -11.24 -7.29
CA SER A 330 -8.04 -12.17 -8.21
C SER A 330 -7.52 -12.21 -9.67
N GLY A 331 -6.39 -11.56 -9.96
CA GLY A 331 -5.86 -11.38 -11.31
C GLY A 331 -4.76 -12.34 -11.79
N SER A 332 -4.24 -13.26 -10.97
CA SER A 332 -3.21 -14.21 -11.42
C SER A 332 -3.87 -15.50 -11.93
N THR A 333 -4.18 -15.54 -13.22
CA THR A 333 -4.45 -16.79 -13.96
C THR A 333 -3.33 -16.99 -14.98
N ASP A 334 -2.09 -17.04 -14.51
CA ASP A 334 -0.98 -17.53 -15.34
C ASP A 334 -0.31 -18.72 -14.66
N SER A 335 -0.33 -19.81 -15.40
CA SER A 335 0.17 -21.13 -15.05
C SER A 335 1.66 -21.10 -14.71
N GLY A 336 2.03 -21.31 -13.44
CA GLY A 336 3.37 -21.87 -13.17
C GLY A 336 4.07 -21.53 -11.86
N GLU A 337 3.64 -20.55 -11.06
CA GLU A 337 4.35 -20.21 -9.82
C GLU A 337 3.43 -20.03 -8.62
N SER A 338 3.90 -20.55 -7.48
CA SER A 338 3.25 -20.59 -6.17
C SER A 338 3.07 -19.20 -5.54
N GLY A 339 2.17 -18.40 -6.09
CA GLY A 339 1.65 -17.16 -5.50
C GLY A 339 0.31 -17.39 -4.82
N THR A 340 0.13 -16.79 -3.64
CA THR A 340 -1.01 -16.83 -2.71
C THR A 340 -2.37 -16.43 -3.32
N GLN A 341 -2.93 -17.30 -4.16
CA GLN A 341 -4.30 -17.14 -4.67
C GLN A 341 -5.33 -17.28 -3.53
N PHE A 342 -6.29 -16.37 -3.51
CA PHE A 342 -7.50 -16.49 -2.70
C PHE A 342 -8.37 -17.61 -3.27
N GLU A 343 -8.43 -18.78 -2.63
CA GLU A 343 -9.57 -19.66 -2.80
C GLU A 343 -10.74 -19.07 -2.00
N SER A 344 -11.86 -18.81 -2.67
CA SER A 344 -13.10 -18.44 -2.01
C SER A 344 -13.58 -19.60 -1.13
N ASP A 345 -13.63 -19.37 0.19
CA ASP A 345 -14.09 -20.31 1.22
C ASP A 345 -15.63 -20.43 1.28
N ILE A 346 -16.35 -19.68 0.44
CA ILE A 346 -17.78 -19.84 0.25
C ILE A 346 -17.97 -21.10 -0.62
N ALA A 347 -18.34 -22.21 0.02
CA ALA A 347 -18.97 -23.33 -0.67
C ALA A 347 -20.05 -22.75 -1.61
N PRO A 348 -20.18 -23.19 -2.88
CA PRO A 348 -21.08 -22.61 -3.90
C PRO A 348 -22.58 -22.50 -3.56
N SER A 349 -23.00 -22.63 -2.31
CA SER A 349 -24.38 -22.76 -1.86
C SER A 349 -24.84 -21.76 -0.78
N CYS A 350 -24.03 -20.80 -0.34
CA CYS A 350 -24.46 -19.82 0.68
C CYS A 350 -24.22 -18.36 0.25
N SER A 351 -24.78 -17.97 -0.89
CA SER A 351 -24.88 -16.55 -1.26
C SER A 351 -25.90 -15.85 -0.34
N TYR A 352 -25.46 -14.85 0.43
CA TYR A 352 -26.36 -13.86 0.99
C TYR A 352 -26.83 -12.96 -0.15
N LYS A 353 -27.97 -13.32 -0.73
CA LYS A 353 -28.90 -12.36 -1.30
C LYS A 353 -30.25 -12.66 -0.71
N VAL A 354 -30.80 -11.68 0.01
CA VAL A 354 -32.25 -11.56 0.19
C VAL A 354 -32.83 -11.62 -1.23
N LEU A 355 -33.41 -12.76 -1.56
CA LEU A 355 -34.12 -12.97 -2.80
C LEU A 355 -35.38 -12.11 -2.72
N ASP A 356 -35.31 -10.91 -3.29
CA ASP A 356 -36.49 -10.32 -3.89
C ASP A 356 -36.98 -11.31 -4.97
N GLU A 357 -38.28 -11.64 -4.96
CA GLU A 357 -38.92 -12.84 -5.52
C GLU A 357 -38.79 -13.03 -7.05
N THR A 358 -37.96 -12.26 -7.74
CA THR A 358 -37.89 -12.22 -9.21
C THR A 358 -36.92 -13.22 -9.85
N GLN A 359 -36.09 -13.93 -9.08
CA GLN A 359 -35.12 -14.90 -9.62
C GLN A 359 -35.60 -16.36 -9.75
N LYS A 360 -36.90 -16.65 -9.58
CA LYS A 360 -37.48 -17.93 -10.02
C LYS A 360 -37.71 -18.00 -11.55
N LEU A 361 -37.52 -16.92 -12.28
CA LEU A 361 -37.78 -16.85 -13.73
C LEU A 361 -36.81 -17.64 -14.65
N PRO A 362 -35.50 -17.81 -14.39
CA PRO A 362 -34.60 -18.40 -15.39
C PRO A 362 -34.71 -19.92 -15.46
N ILE A 363 -34.93 -20.62 -14.34
CA ILE A 363 -35.13 -22.09 -14.34
C ILE A 363 -36.47 -22.45 -15.00
N ILE A 364 -37.53 -21.68 -14.68
CA ILE A 364 -38.84 -21.85 -15.31
C ILE A 364 -38.74 -21.56 -16.82
N SER A 365 -38.05 -20.50 -17.23
CA SER A 365 -37.84 -20.18 -18.65
C SER A 365 -37.01 -21.23 -19.39
N PHE A 366 -36.00 -21.84 -18.75
CA PHE A 366 -35.24 -22.94 -19.33
C PHE A 366 -36.10 -24.17 -19.55
N ILE A 367 -36.90 -24.57 -18.55
CA ILE A 367 -37.81 -25.72 -18.67
C ILE A 367 -38.85 -25.47 -19.76
N PHE A 368 -39.46 -24.28 -19.80
CA PHE A 368 -40.39 -23.91 -20.87
C PHE A 368 -39.73 -23.91 -22.25
N GLY A 369 -38.50 -23.41 -22.36
CA GLY A 369 -37.73 -23.43 -23.61
C GLY A 369 -37.43 -24.85 -24.11
N VAL A 370 -36.99 -25.75 -23.22
CA VAL A 370 -36.74 -27.16 -23.55
C VAL A 370 -38.04 -27.86 -23.94
N CYS A 371 -39.12 -27.66 -23.18
CA CYS A 371 -40.44 -28.20 -23.53
C CYS A 371 -40.92 -27.70 -24.89
N PHE A 372 -40.74 -26.42 -25.20
CA PHE A 372 -41.16 -25.85 -26.49
C PHE A 372 -40.38 -26.44 -27.67
N ILE A 373 -39.06 -26.63 -27.52
CA ILE A 373 -38.22 -27.28 -28.54
C ILE A 373 -38.64 -28.73 -28.76
N LEU A 374 -38.92 -29.47 -27.67
CA LEU A 374 -39.39 -30.86 -27.76
C LEU A 374 -40.76 -30.96 -28.45
N ILE A 375 -41.70 -30.05 -28.15
CA ILE A 375 -43.01 -29.99 -28.79
C ILE A 375 -42.88 -29.71 -30.29
N PHE A 376 -42.06 -28.72 -30.68
CA PHE A 376 -41.82 -28.43 -32.10
C PHE A 376 -41.17 -29.61 -32.83
N ARG A 377 -40.25 -30.34 -32.18
CA ARG A 377 -39.65 -31.55 -32.75
C ARG A 377 -40.66 -32.67 -32.98
N GLN A 378 -41.65 -32.82 -32.09
CA GLN A 378 -42.71 -33.81 -32.27
C GLN A 378 -43.68 -33.40 -33.38
N LEU A 379 -44.08 -32.12 -33.45
CA LEU A 379 -44.98 -31.61 -34.49
C LEU A 379 -44.38 -31.75 -35.90
N HIS A 380 -43.08 -31.56 -36.05
CA HIS A 380 -42.40 -31.68 -37.33
C HIS A 380 -42.34 -33.13 -37.86
N LYS A 381 -42.54 -34.14 -37.01
CA LYS A 381 -42.65 -35.55 -37.43
C LYS A 381 -44.01 -35.93 -38.00
N PHE A 382 -45.04 -35.10 -37.79
CA PHE A 382 -46.40 -35.36 -38.29
C PHE A 382 -46.70 -34.68 -39.63
N THR A 383 -45.75 -33.94 -40.20
CA THR A 383 -45.94 -33.16 -41.43
C THR A 383 -45.27 -33.77 -42.67
N TYR A 384 -44.82 -35.03 -42.60
CA TYR A 384 -44.28 -35.79 -43.73
C TYR A 384 -44.94 -37.16 -43.85
#